data_AF-A0A8X8KLQ0-F1
#
_entry.id   AF-A0A8X8KLQ0-F1
#
_cell.length_a   1.000
_cell.length_b   1.000
_cell.length_c   1.000
_cell.angle_alpha   90.00
_cell.angle_beta   90.00
_cell.angle_gamma   90.00
#
_symmetry.space_group_name_H-M   'P 1'
#
loop_
_entity.id
_entity.type
_entity.pdbx_description
1 polymer ?
#
loop_
_entity_poly.entity_id
_entity_poly.type
_entity_poly.pdbx_seq_one_letter_code
_entity_poly.pdbx_strand_id
1 'polypeptide(L)'
;MKVAFSATGFWRINNKGKELNGDLYLNEEEGGIVLYIRIPNKGRIMSYLEFPLEIPFITGSTINGAKMTIVNCSRISTTSRMGTEEVYGYSADFLFNGMNFNDKEDIKFSKMTVSIPNIIQWGDTSNYVRPELETNATSLIDLNIVEPIEIYSNKNYSVSYYLNFSNPFELMKEEIVLKQTPHLIIEVQTTKTIEWFMKISNQMRRLIEIAIGIPLSYGSMIVETPKFFYELENGKKYSRPLKVIHSYKHTMHNGNSAKRLTKHDYLFSLSELKKGNFSQWQEVSTIMEPIIELYIDSLYNQNLSISRHFLNMVQALETYHSRRIAFSLKDYKKRVEKLLELRPESFREKDKKFLLDGCRKFITLRSRIADLLLANYEFYFYIGDFELQKFPSLIADTRNYYTHYNPKQKDKALKGEELSNAFHILRNILEFYLLQELGFGEDFVHERIRERIKSIANNISLKNADRENIQ
;
A
#
# COMPACT_ATOMS: atom_id res chain seq x y z
N MET A 1 -8.35 4.25 19.44
CA MET A 1 -7.43 5.39 19.30
C MET A 1 -7.61 6.28 20.53
N LYS A 2 -6.55 6.50 21.32
CA LYS A 2 -6.60 7.44 22.45
C LYS A 2 -6.27 8.83 21.91
N VAL A 3 -7.15 9.80 22.06
CA VAL A 3 -6.90 11.19 21.66
C VAL A 3 -6.66 12.05 22.89
N ALA A 4 -5.75 13.03 22.79
CA ALA A 4 -5.41 13.93 23.89
C ALA A 4 -6.01 15.31 23.65
N PHE A 5 -6.49 15.95 24.72
CA PHE A 5 -6.96 17.33 24.65
C PHE A 5 -5.82 18.22 24.13
N SER A 6 -6.09 18.98 23.07
CA SER A 6 -5.08 19.76 22.37
C SER A 6 -5.34 21.27 22.47
N ALA A 7 -6.58 21.70 22.21
CA ALA A 7 -6.94 23.12 22.30
C ALA A 7 -8.44 23.34 22.45
N THR A 8 -8.83 24.45 23.07
CA THR A 8 -10.20 25.01 22.97
C THR A 8 -10.19 26.17 21.99
N GLY A 9 -11.28 26.34 21.24
CA GLY A 9 -11.41 27.39 20.23
C GLY A 9 -12.84 27.69 19.81
N PHE A 10 -12.94 28.60 18.85
CA PHE A 10 -14.18 29.00 18.19
C PHE A 10 -14.23 28.41 16.78
N TRP A 11 -15.35 27.80 16.43
CA TRP A 11 -15.49 27.00 15.22
C TRP A 11 -16.74 27.40 14.44
N ARG A 12 -16.66 27.37 13.12
CA ARG A 12 -17.77 27.62 12.19
C ARG A 12 -17.91 26.44 11.23
N ILE A 13 -19.12 25.95 11.10
CA ILE A 13 -19.46 24.81 10.24
C ILE A 13 -19.68 25.32 8.81
N ASN A 14 -18.92 24.81 7.85
CA ASN A 14 -18.94 25.27 6.45
C ASN A 14 -18.80 26.79 6.29
N ASN A 15 -18.12 27.44 7.25
CA ASN A 15 -18.02 28.90 7.37
C ASN A 15 -19.38 29.65 7.34
N LYS A 16 -20.47 28.97 7.72
CA LYS A 16 -21.83 29.51 7.80
C LYS A 16 -22.29 29.58 9.25
N GLY A 17 -23.14 30.56 9.55
CA GLY A 17 -23.78 30.70 10.86
C GLY A 17 -22.88 31.32 11.93
N LYS A 18 -23.21 31.04 13.20
CA LYS A 18 -22.52 31.61 14.36
C LYS A 18 -21.26 30.82 14.69
N GLU A 19 -20.30 31.50 15.33
CA GLU A 19 -19.18 30.83 15.97
C GLU A 19 -19.66 30.01 17.17
N LEU A 20 -19.19 28.77 17.24
CA LEU A 20 -19.51 27.80 18.28
C LEU A 20 -18.25 27.50 19.08
N ASN A 21 -18.40 27.35 20.39
CA ASN A 21 -17.29 26.91 21.25
C ASN A 21 -17.03 25.42 21.00
N GLY A 22 -15.77 25.01 21.03
CA GLY A 22 -15.44 23.60 20.93
C GLY A 22 -14.03 23.24 21.35
N ASP A 23 -13.89 21.97 21.74
CA ASP A 23 -12.65 21.38 22.22
C ASP A 23 -12.09 20.42 21.16
N LEU A 24 -10.85 20.67 20.74
CA LEU A 24 -10.10 19.87 19.79
C LEU A 24 -9.20 18.89 20.54
N TYR A 25 -9.31 17.62 20.15
CA TYR A 25 -8.49 16.52 20.63
C TYR A 25 -7.71 15.93 19.45
N LEU A 26 -6.40 15.82 19.61
CA LEU A 26 -5.50 15.30 18.60
C LEU A 26 -4.70 14.12 19.15
N ASN A 27 -4.32 13.24 18.24
CA ASN A 27 -3.23 12.32 18.42
C ASN A 27 -2.34 12.42 17.18
N GLU A 28 -1.27 13.22 17.26
CA GLU A 28 -0.36 13.40 16.12
C GLU A 28 0.38 12.12 15.75
N GLU A 29 0.51 11.15 16.67
CA GLU A 29 1.20 9.89 16.43
C GLU A 29 0.33 8.86 15.69
N GLU A 30 -0.94 8.76 16.05
CA GLU A 30 -1.91 7.84 15.44
C GLU A 30 -2.85 8.53 14.45
N GLY A 31 -2.72 9.84 14.21
CA GLY A 31 -3.55 10.58 13.28
C GLY A 31 -4.97 10.90 13.77
N GLY A 32 -5.25 10.75 15.06
CA GLY A 32 -6.59 10.98 15.61
C GLY A 32 -6.97 12.46 15.61
N ILE A 33 -8.13 12.79 15.05
CA ILE A 33 -8.67 14.16 15.02
C ILE A 33 -10.12 14.10 15.49
N VAL A 34 -10.42 14.71 16.63
CA VAL A 34 -11.77 14.78 17.17
C VAL A 34 -12.08 16.21 17.64
N LEU A 35 -13.20 16.76 17.19
CA LEU A 35 -13.71 18.05 17.62
C LEU A 35 -15.04 17.86 18.34
N TYR A 36 -15.15 18.37 19.57
CA TYR A 36 -16.40 18.45 20.31
C TYR A 36 -16.93 19.88 20.30
N ILE A 37 -18.03 20.10 19.59
CA ILE A 37 -18.75 21.37 19.55
C ILE A 37 -19.72 21.42 20.74
N ARG A 38 -19.64 22.48 21.54
CA ARG A 38 -20.43 22.68 22.76
C ARG A 38 -21.37 23.87 22.60
N ILE A 39 -22.65 23.62 22.85
CA ILE A 39 -23.70 24.64 22.74
C ILE A 39 -24.40 24.74 24.08
N PRO A 40 -24.34 25.90 24.77
CA PRO A 40 -25.13 26.12 25.97
C PRO A 40 -26.63 25.95 25.66
N ASN A 41 -27.30 25.04 26.37
CA ASN A 41 -28.71 24.76 26.18
C ASN A 41 -29.43 24.77 27.54
N LYS A 42 -30.14 25.86 27.84
CA LYS A 42 -30.97 25.99 29.06
C LYS A 42 -32.39 25.43 28.89
N GLY A 43 -32.72 24.88 27.72
CA GLY A 43 -34.07 24.43 27.35
C GLY A 43 -34.20 22.92 27.20
N ARG A 44 -35.16 22.51 26.37
CA ARG A 44 -35.37 21.11 25.98
C ARG A 44 -34.19 20.61 25.15
N ILE A 45 -34.01 19.28 25.15
CA ILE A 45 -33.00 18.61 24.32
C ILE A 45 -33.13 19.05 22.86
N MET A 46 -32.00 19.44 22.25
CA MET A 46 -31.96 19.84 20.84
C MET A 46 -32.20 18.64 19.91
N SER A 47 -32.65 18.91 18.69
CA SER A 47 -32.84 17.85 17.70
C SER A 47 -31.54 17.10 17.44
N TYR A 48 -31.61 15.79 17.33
CA TYR A 48 -30.48 14.99 16.84
C TYR A 48 -30.04 15.42 15.44
N LEU A 49 -30.94 16.02 14.64
CA LEU A 49 -30.66 16.51 13.30
C LEU A 49 -30.31 18.01 13.25
N GLU A 50 -30.11 18.66 14.41
CA GLU A 50 -29.71 20.06 14.47
C GLU A 50 -28.43 20.34 13.67
N PHE A 51 -27.49 19.39 13.74
CA PHE A 51 -26.31 19.37 12.89
C PHE A 51 -26.29 18.12 12.02
N PRO A 52 -25.74 18.23 10.79
CA PRO A 52 -25.63 17.10 9.89
C PRO A 52 -24.66 16.06 10.42
N LEU A 53 -24.86 14.81 10.01
CA LEU A 53 -23.97 13.69 10.33
C LEU A 53 -22.62 13.84 9.64
N GLU A 54 -22.61 14.40 8.43
CA GLU A 54 -21.41 14.63 7.64
C GLU A 54 -21.25 16.13 7.39
N ILE A 55 -20.07 16.66 7.72
CA ILE A 55 -19.71 18.04 7.50
C ILE A 55 -18.46 18.08 6.60
N PRO A 56 -18.55 18.70 5.41
CA PRO A 56 -17.40 18.79 4.51
C PRO A 56 -16.19 19.47 5.12
N PHE A 57 -16.39 20.61 5.81
CA PHE A 57 -15.30 21.28 6.51
C PHE A 57 -15.78 22.14 7.68
N ILE A 58 -14.90 22.34 8.65
CA ILE A 58 -15.08 23.21 9.82
C ILE A 58 -13.85 24.09 9.90
N THR A 59 -14.05 25.41 9.95
CA THR A 59 -12.96 26.38 10.17
C THR A 59 -13.02 26.90 11.59
N GLY A 60 -11.88 27.16 12.19
CA GLY A 60 -11.86 27.77 13.51
C GLY A 60 -10.57 28.45 13.87
N SER A 61 -10.57 29.04 15.06
CA SER A 61 -9.39 29.58 15.70
C SER A 61 -9.34 29.11 17.14
N THR A 62 -8.19 28.59 17.54
CA THR A 62 -7.89 28.31 18.94
C THR A 62 -7.79 29.60 19.73
N ILE A 63 -7.91 29.53 21.06
CA ILE A 63 -7.83 30.72 21.94
C ILE A 63 -6.51 31.49 21.78
N ASN A 64 -5.41 30.79 21.47
CA ASN A 64 -4.10 31.42 21.19
C ASN A 64 -3.99 32.03 19.77
N GLY A 65 -5.08 32.06 19.00
CA GLY A 65 -5.16 32.69 17.68
C GLY A 65 -4.71 31.82 16.51
N ALA A 66 -4.32 30.56 16.73
CA ALA A 66 -3.96 29.67 15.63
C ALA A 66 -5.20 29.31 14.79
N LYS A 67 -5.11 29.56 13.49
CA LYS A 67 -6.18 29.26 12.52
C LYS A 67 -6.09 27.83 12.06
N MET A 68 -7.24 27.15 11.95
CA MET A 68 -7.29 25.74 11.58
C MET A 68 -8.50 25.46 10.69
N THR A 69 -8.29 24.58 9.70
CA THR A 69 -9.39 24.00 8.92
C THR A 69 -9.38 22.50 9.07
N ILE A 70 -10.53 21.94 9.43
CA ILE A 70 -10.77 20.51 9.59
C ILE A 70 -11.68 20.05 8.44
N VAL A 71 -11.35 18.94 7.78
CA VAL A 71 -12.01 18.49 6.53
C VAL A 71 -12.46 17.05 6.64
N ASN A 72 -13.59 16.75 5.98
CA ASN A 72 -14.31 15.47 5.98
C ASN A 72 -14.61 15.00 7.40
N CYS A 73 -15.54 15.68 8.04
CA CYS A 73 -15.92 15.45 9.43
C CYS A 73 -17.17 14.56 9.50
N SER A 74 -17.10 13.45 10.23
CA SER A 74 -18.22 12.54 10.46
C SER A 74 -18.59 12.53 11.93
N ARG A 75 -19.90 12.56 12.23
CA ARG A 75 -20.41 12.62 13.61
C ARG A 75 -20.21 11.29 14.33
N ILE A 76 -19.54 11.33 15.47
CA ILE A 76 -19.25 10.14 16.29
C ILE A 76 -20.04 10.09 17.59
N SER A 77 -20.55 11.23 18.08
CA SER A 77 -21.32 11.29 19.32
C SER A 77 -22.24 12.50 19.38
N THR A 78 -23.37 12.33 20.06
CA THR A 78 -24.24 13.43 20.51
C THR A 78 -24.54 13.20 21.98
N THR A 79 -24.31 14.20 22.82
CA THR A 79 -24.59 14.12 24.26
C THR A 79 -25.35 15.36 24.70
N SER A 80 -26.56 15.13 25.21
CA SER A 80 -27.44 16.18 25.70
C SER A 80 -27.44 16.18 27.21
N ARG A 81 -27.02 17.29 27.83
CA ARG A 81 -27.11 17.49 29.27
C ARG A 81 -28.21 18.50 29.54
N MET A 82 -29.40 18.00 29.84
CA MET A 82 -30.61 18.82 30.06
C MET A 82 -30.33 20.04 30.94
N GLY A 83 -30.71 21.22 30.46
CA GLY A 83 -30.56 22.49 31.18
C GLY A 83 -29.13 23.04 31.26
N THR A 84 -28.14 22.41 30.63
CA THR A 84 -26.73 22.87 30.65
C THR A 84 -26.16 23.07 29.25
N GLU A 85 -25.82 21.99 28.55
CA GLU A 85 -25.16 22.01 27.24
C GLU A 85 -25.56 20.82 26.36
N GLU A 86 -25.39 21.02 25.06
CA GLU A 86 -25.44 19.98 24.03
C GLU A 86 -24.04 19.86 23.43
N VAL A 87 -23.55 18.62 23.32
CA VAL A 87 -22.20 18.33 22.84
C VAL A 87 -22.29 17.42 21.60
N TYR A 88 -21.74 17.89 20.50
CA TYR A 88 -21.65 17.15 19.24
C TYR A 88 -20.19 16.84 18.93
N GLY A 89 -19.85 15.56 18.87
CA GLY A 89 -18.50 15.09 18.57
C GLY A 89 -18.36 14.69 17.11
N TYR A 90 -17.32 15.18 16.46
CA TYR A 90 -16.96 14.86 15.07
C TYR A 90 -15.54 14.32 15.01
N SER A 91 -15.34 13.20 14.32
CA SER A 91 -14.02 12.79 13.85
C SER A 91 -13.75 13.35 12.48
N ALA A 92 -12.50 13.61 12.12
CA ALA A 92 -12.16 14.14 10.80
C ALA A 92 -10.99 13.43 10.15
N ASP A 93 -10.92 13.51 8.82
CA ASP A 93 -9.82 12.91 8.05
C ASP A 93 -8.58 13.78 8.01
N PHE A 94 -8.74 15.11 7.95
CA PHE A 94 -7.63 16.05 7.80
C PHE A 94 -7.81 17.28 8.66
N LEU A 95 -6.70 17.77 9.22
CA LEU A 95 -6.59 19.08 9.86
C LEU A 95 -5.40 19.83 9.26
N PHE A 96 -5.70 20.99 8.68
CA PHE A 96 -4.73 21.93 8.14
C PHE A 96 -4.41 22.99 9.19
N ASN A 97 -3.16 23.02 9.66
CA ASN A 97 -2.72 23.98 10.66
C ASN A 97 -2.24 25.28 9.99
N GLY A 98 -2.70 26.43 10.51
CA GLY A 98 -2.27 27.76 10.08
C GLY A 98 -3.15 28.42 9.01
N MET A 99 -4.32 27.87 8.68
CA MET A 99 -5.17 28.39 7.60
C MET A 99 -6.67 28.18 7.84
N ASN A 100 -7.47 29.19 7.47
CA ASN A 100 -8.93 29.09 7.31
C ASN A 100 -9.28 29.24 5.83
N PHE A 101 -9.96 28.24 5.27
CA PHE A 101 -10.49 28.32 3.91
C PHE A 101 -11.91 28.91 3.93
N ASN A 102 -12.24 29.75 2.95
CA ASN A 102 -13.56 30.37 2.89
C ASN A 102 -14.63 29.39 2.44
N ASP A 103 -14.33 28.66 1.36
CA ASP A 103 -15.22 27.71 0.70
C ASP A 103 -14.54 26.36 0.50
N LYS A 104 -15.35 25.31 0.29
CA LYS A 104 -14.85 23.94 0.05
C LYS A 104 -14.01 23.87 -1.23
N GLU A 105 -14.43 24.59 -2.26
CA GLU A 105 -13.81 24.63 -3.57
C GLU A 105 -12.40 25.25 -3.55
N ASP A 106 -12.10 25.99 -2.48
CA ASP A 106 -10.81 26.63 -2.25
C ASP A 106 -9.76 25.72 -1.62
N ILE A 107 -10.18 24.58 -1.05
CA ILE A 107 -9.30 23.59 -0.41
C ILE A 107 -8.60 22.76 -1.49
N LYS A 108 -7.70 23.41 -2.21
CA LYS A 108 -6.92 22.84 -3.32
C LYS A 108 -5.44 23.16 -3.19
N PHE A 109 -4.64 22.20 -3.60
CA PHE A 109 -3.19 22.18 -3.42
C PHE A 109 -2.48 21.95 -4.75
N SER A 110 -1.28 22.50 -4.89
CA SER A 110 -0.39 22.29 -6.04
C SER A 110 0.65 21.21 -5.78
N LYS A 111 0.92 20.89 -4.51
CA LYS A 111 1.91 19.88 -4.13
C LYS A 111 1.55 19.20 -2.81
N MET A 112 1.81 17.91 -2.73
CA MET A 112 1.77 17.12 -1.50
C MET A 112 3.10 16.40 -1.32
N THR A 113 3.66 16.51 -0.12
CA THR A 113 4.81 15.73 0.32
C THR A 113 4.37 14.85 1.49
N VAL A 114 4.35 13.53 1.28
CA VAL A 114 3.89 12.57 2.29
C VAL A 114 5.00 11.59 2.62
N SER A 115 5.26 11.37 3.90
CA SER A 115 6.23 10.37 4.34
C SER A 115 5.65 8.97 4.26
N ILE A 116 6.45 8.01 3.82
CA ILE A 116 6.13 6.58 3.91
C ILE A 116 7.32 5.91 4.61
N PRO A 117 7.28 5.71 5.94
CA PRO A 117 8.38 5.11 6.67
C PRO A 117 8.78 3.72 6.15
N ASN A 118 10.00 3.29 6.45
CA ASN A 118 10.53 1.95 6.14
C ASN A 118 10.82 1.64 4.66
N ILE A 119 10.80 2.64 3.76
CA ILE A 119 11.07 2.43 2.33
C ILE A 119 12.46 2.91 1.87
N ILE A 120 13.36 3.32 2.79
CA ILE A 120 14.69 3.83 2.41
C ILE A 120 15.48 2.79 1.61
N GLN A 121 15.51 1.54 2.07
CA GLN A 121 16.18 0.44 1.37
C GLN A 121 15.58 0.17 -0.01
N TRP A 122 14.26 0.26 -0.16
CA TRP A 122 13.59 0.16 -1.46
C TRP A 122 13.97 1.32 -2.40
N GLY A 123 14.10 2.53 -1.83
CA GLY A 123 14.56 3.73 -2.53
C GLY A 123 16.02 3.69 -2.97
N ASP A 124 16.80 2.69 -2.52
CA ASP A 124 18.17 2.39 -2.95
C ASP A 124 19.13 3.60 -2.91
N THR A 125 18.88 4.52 -1.97
CA THR A 125 19.61 5.79 -1.85
C THR A 125 19.78 6.19 -0.39
N SER A 126 20.83 6.95 -0.12
CA SER A 126 21.11 7.55 1.18
C SER A 126 21.81 8.89 1.02
N ASN A 127 21.40 9.88 1.81
CA ASN A 127 22.10 11.16 1.90
C ASN A 127 23.38 11.04 2.75
N TYR A 128 23.36 10.19 3.77
CA TYR A 128 24.54 9.93 4.58
C TYR A 128 25.34 8.80 3.95
N VAL A 129 26.59 9.09 3.60
CA VAL A 129 27.51 8.14 2.98
C VAL A 129 28.76 7.99 3.83
N ARG A 130 29.39 6.81 3.74
CA ARG A 130 30.67 6.59 4.40
C ARG A 130 31.76 7.24 3.55
N PRO A 131 32.60 8.13 4.12
CA PRO A 131 33.67 8.78 3.38
C PRO A 131 34.68 7.75 2.86
N GLU A 132 35.27 8.05 1.70
CA GLU A 132 36.43 7.31 1.22
C GLU A 132 37.64 7.65 2.10
N LEU A 133 38.29 6.60 2.64
CA LEU A 133 39.39 6.73 3.59
C LEU A 133 40.59 7.50 3.01
N GLU A 134 40.75 7.48 1.68
CA GLU A 134 41.88 8.11 0.98
C GLU A 134 41.72 9.63 0.82
N THR A 135 40.48 10.15 0.81
CA THR A 135 40.20 11.57 0.54
C THR A 135 39.83 12.35 1.78
N ASN A 136 39.11 11.75 2.75
CA ASN A 136 38.62 12.44 3.95
C ASN A 136 38.82 11.61 5.23
N ALA A 137 40.07 11.35 5.62
CA ALA A 137 40.42 10.51 6.77
C ALA A 137 39.83 10.97 8.13
N THR A 138 39.39 12.23 8.24
CA THR A 138 38.81 12.81 9.47
C THR A 138 37.29 12.87 9.47
N SER A 139 36.62 12.55 8.36
CA SER A 139 35.15 12.53 8.30
C SER A 139 34.62 11.19 8.81
N LEU A 140 33.58 11.23 9.64
CA LEU A 140 32.87 10.02 10.08
C LEU A 140 31.72 9.66 9.13
N ILE A 141 31.06 10.68 8.59
CA ILE A 141 29.89 10.59 7.71
C ILE A 141 29.94 11.80 6.77
N ASP A 142 29.88 11.55 5.46
CA ASP A 142 29.74 12.59 4.45
C ASP A 142 28.27 12.77 4.05
N LEU A 143 27.91 13.97 3.60
CA LEU A 143 26.58 14.31 3.12
C LEU A 143 26.59 14.43 1.59
N ASN A 144 25.90 13.50 0.93
CA ASN A 144 25.61 13.55 -0.50
C ASN A 144 24.11 13.82 -0.69
N ILE A 145 23.73 15.08 -0.94
CA ILE A 145 22.32 15.46 -1.05
C ILE A 145 21.73 14.83 -2.31
N VAL A 146 20.85 13.86 -2.13
CA VAL A 146 20.15 13.17 -3.22
C VAL A 146 19.02 14.04 -3.72
N GLU A 147 19.08 14.42 -5.01
CA GLU A 147 17.96 15.10 -5.67
C GLU A 147 16.73 14.19 -5.77
N PRO A 148 15.50 14.76 -5.82
CA PRO A 148 14.29 13.97 -6.00
C PRO A 148 14.37 13.07 -7.24
N ILE A 149 14.15 11.77 -7.04
CA ILE A 149 14.16 10.77 -8.11
C ILE A 149 12.77 10.71 -8.72
N GLU A 150 12.64 11.17 -9.96
CA GLU A 150 11.38 11.06 -10.70
C GLU A 150 11.00 9.58 -10.91
N ILE A 151 9.78 9.24 -10.49
CA ILE A 151 9.14 7.94 -10.70
C ILE A 151 8.25 8.00 -11.95
N TYR A 152 7.50 9.09 -12.07
CA TYR A 152 6.53 9.28 -13.13
C TYR A 152 6.27 10.75 -13.37
N SER A 153 6.04 11.10 -14.64
CA SER A 153 5.67 12.45 -15.03
C SER A 153 4.81 12.44 -16.28
N ASN A 154 3.78 13.28 -16.30
CA ASN A 154 2.95 13.54 -17.47
C ASN A 154 2.56 15.03 -17.52
N LYS A 155 1.71 15.41 -18.48
CA LYS A 155 1.26 16.81 -18.65
C LYS A 155 0.47 17.37 -17.47
N ASN A 156 -0.10 16.51 -16.62
CA ASN A 156 -0.99 16.90 -15.52
C ASN A 156 -0.27 16.94 -14.17
N TYR A 157 0.62 15.98 -13.90
CA TYR A 157 1.28 15.83 -12.61
C TYR A 157 2.57 14.98 -12.70
N SER A 158 3.41 15.09 -11.67
CA SER A 158 4.60 14.27 -11.47
C SER A 158 4.59 13.61 -10.08
N VAL A 159 5.32 12.49 -9.96
CA VAL A 159 5.55 11.76 -8.72
C VAL A 159 7.04 11.49 -8.61
N SER A 160 7.63 11.87 -7.49
CA SER A 160 9.05 11.68 -7.21
C SER A 160 9.27 11.09 -5.82
N TYR A 161 10.30 10.27 -5.69
CA TYR A 161 10.84 9.84 -4.42
C TYR A 161 11.86 10.87 -3.92
N TYR A 162 11.75 11.29 -2.67
CA TYR A 162 12.71 12.19 -2.04
C TYR A 162 13.09 11.68 -0.66
N LEU A 163 14.38 11.68 -0.37
CA LEU A 163 14.90 11.32 0.94
C LEU A 163 15.28 12.60 1.66
N ASN A 164 14.46 13.01 2.63
CA ASN A 164 14.78 14.15 3.47
C ASN A 164 15.79 13.73 4.55
N PHE A 165 16.55 14.68 5.08
CA PHE A 165 17.56 14.42 6.12
C PHE A 165 17.55 15.53 7.18
N SER A 166 17.92 15.18 8.41
CA SER A 166 18.09 16.13 9.50
C SER A 166 19.42 16.87 9.38
N ASN A 167 19.41 18.19 9.56
CA ASN A 167 20.64 18.96 9.70
C ASN A 167 20.66 19.63 11.08
N PRO A 168 21.17 18.96 12.14
CA PRO A 168 21.19 19.52 13.49
C PRO A 168 22.12 20.74 13.54
N PHE A 169 21.57 21.90 13.89
CA PHE A 169 22.34 23.16 13.98
C PHE A 169 23.22 23.21 15.23
N GLU A 170 22.76 22.65 16.35
CA GLU A 170 23.51 22.60 17.61
C GLU A 170 24.23 21.26 17.77
N LEU A 171 25.57 21.33 17.80
CA LEU A 171 26.46 20.17 17.87
C LEU A 171 27.16 20.02 19.23
N MET A 172 27.11 21.03 20.10
CA MET A 172 27.73 20.98 21.45
C MET A 172 26.86 20.21 22.45
N LYS A 173 26.69 18.91 22.22
CA LYS A 173 25.89 18.00 23.06
C LYS A 173 26.48 16.62 23.04
N GLU A 174 26.19 15.83 24.08
CA GLU A 174 26.72 14.46 24.21
C GLU A 174 26.21 13.52 23.10
N GLU A 175 24.97 13.72 22.62
CA GLU A 175 24.35 12.88 21.58
C GLU A 175 23.87 13.71 20.38
N ILE A 176 24.36 13.35 19.19
CA ILE A 176 23.90 13.87 17.90
C ILE A 176 23.15 12.76 17.16
N VAL A 177 21.86 12.98 16.89
CA VAL A 177 21.02 12.05 16.15
C VAL A 177 20.81 12.55 14.73
N LEU A 178 21.26 11.78 13.75
CA LEU A 178 21.00 11.99 12.34
C LEU A 178 19.84 11.09 11.89
N LYS A 179 18.84 11.69 11.23
CA LYS A 179 17.64 11.00 10.73
C LYS A 179 17.51 11.23 9.23
N GLN A 180 17.02 10.20 8.53
CA GLN A 180 16.56 10.29 7.15
C GLN A 180 15.09 9.88 7.09
N THR A 181 14.31 10.62 6.33
CA THR A 181 12.87 10.40 6.21
C THR A 181 12.50 10.30 4.74
N PRO A 182 12.05 9.13 4.26
CA PRO A 182 11.60 8.98 2.89
C PRO A 182 10.23 9.63 2.69
N HIS A 183 10.08 10.28 1.54
CA HIS A 183 8.87 10.96 1.12
C HIS A 183 8.52 10.63 -0.34
N LEU A 184 7.22 10.63 -0.62
CA LEU A 184 6.70 10.82 -1.97
C LEU A 184 6.31 12.28 -2.14
N ILE A 185 6.81 12.88 -3.20
CA ILE A 185 6.44 14.22 -3.66
C ILE A 185 5.50 14.06 -4.86
N ILE A 186 4.32 14.65 -4.77
CA ILE A 186 3.35 14.70 -5.87
C ILE A 186 3.11 16.17 -6.19
N GLU A 187 3.35 16.56 -7.43
CA GLU A 187 3.19 17.94 -7.91
C GLU A 187 2.20 17.97 -9.08
N VAL A 188 1.31 18.96 -9.11
CA VAL A 188 0.27 19.10 -10.14
C VAL A 188 0.36 20.46 -10.81
N GLN A 189 0.07 20.50 -12.12
CA GLN A 189 0.01 21.75 -12.87
C GLN A 189 -1.23 22.58 -12.52
N THR A 190 -2.37 21.89 -12.33
CA THR A 190 -3.64 22.51 -11.91
C THR A 190 -3.99 22.00 -10.53
N THR A 191 -4.30 22.92 -9.60
CA THR A 191 -4.57 22.58 -8.21
C THR A 191 -5.67 21.52 -8.05
N LYS A 192 -5.44 20.56 -7.16
CA LYS A 192 -6.33 19.41 -6.90
C LYS A 192 -6.72 19.35 -5.42
N THR A 193 -7.80 18.63 -5.12
CA THR A 193 -8.23 18.40 -3.72
C THR A 193 -7.32 17.40 -3.02
N ILE A 194 -7.36 17.38 -1.68
CA ILE A 194 -6.56 16.45 -0.89
C ILE A 194 -6.90 14.98 -1.19
N GLU A 195 -8.16 14.67 -1.49
CA GLU A 195 -8.60 13.31 -1.83
C GLU A 195 -7.94 12.81 -3.12
N TRP A 196 -7.73 13.70 -4.10
CA TRP A 196 -7.02 13.33 -5.32
C TRP A 196 -5.56 12.98 -5.03
N PHE A 197 -4.87 13.77 -4.21
CA PHE A 197 -3.50 13.48 -3.81
C PHE A 197 -3.40 12.16 -3.02
N MET A 198 -4.34 11.92 -2.11
CA MET A 198 -4.41 10.67 -1.36
C MET A 198 -4.67 9.46 -2.26
N LYS A 199 -5.48 9.60 -3.31
CA LYS A 199 -5.67 8.54 -4.31
C LYS A 199 -4.36 8.15 -4.99
N ILE A 200 -3.61 9.13 -5.51
CA ILE A 200 -2.33 8.87 -6.18
C ILE A 200 -1.31 8.31 -5.19
N SER A 201 -1.23 8.89 -3.99
CA SER A 201 -0.36 8.39 -2.93
C SER A 201 -0.69 6.95 -2.54
N ASN A 202 -1.97 6.58 -2.46
CA ASN A 202 -2.39 5.20 -2.16
C ASN A 202 -1.99 4.23 -3.27
N GLN A 203 -2.12 4.61 -4.54
CA GLN A 203 -1.65 3.81 -5.67
C GLN A 203 -0.13 3.57 -5.62
N MET A 204 0.64 4.60 -5.25
CA MET A 204 2.08 4.48 -5.03
C MET A 204 2.41 3.62 -3.82
N ARG A 205 1.74 3.83 -2.69
CA ARG A 205 1.94 3.02 -1.48
C ARG A 205 1.72 1.54 -1.79
N ARG A 206 0.60 1.19 -2.46
CA ARG A 206 0.27 -0.18 -2.86
C ARG A 206 1.32 -0.80 -3.76
N LEU A 207 1.84 -0.05 -4.73
CA LEU A 207 2.96 -0.49 -5.58
C LEU A 207 4.18 -0.87 -4.74
N ILE A 208 4.56 -0.02 -3.78
CA ILE A 208 5.72 -0.25 -2.92
C ILE A 208 5.46 -1.43 -1.96
N GLU A 209 4.24 -1.58 -1.45
CA GLU A 209 3.84 -2.73 -0.64
C GLU A 209 3.96 -4.05 -1.42
N ILE A 210 3.61 -4.08 -2.71
CA ILE A 210 3.84 -5.24 -3.57
C ILE A 210 5.35 -5.53 -3.70
N ALA A 211 6.13 -4.48 -3.94
CA ALA A 211 7.56 -4.56 -4.13
C ALA A 211 8.28 -5.14 -2.91
N ILE A 212 7.93 -4.68 -1.71
CA ILE A 212 8.58 -5.05 -0.45
C ILE A 212 7.93 -6.29 0.18
N GLY A 213 6.63 -6.51 -0.06
CA GLY A 213 5.85 -7.60 0.53
C GLY A 213 5.39 -7.35 1.97
N ILE A 214 5.28 -6.08 2.40
CA ILE A 214 4.78 -5.67 3.72
C ILE A 214 3.81 -4.49 3.57
N PRO A 215 2.81 -4.32 4.44
CA PRO A 215 1.96 -3.14 4.48
C PRO A 215 2.76 -1.94 4.95
N LEU A 216 2.41 -0.79 4.40
CA LEU A 216 3.05 0.48 4.72
C LEU A 216 2.00 1.44 5.28
N SER A 217 2.46 2.38 6.10
CA SER A 217 1.62 3.46 6.62
C SER A 217 2.17 4.81 6.19
N TYR A 218 1.33 5.83 6.30
CA TYR A 218 1.77 7.21 6.11
C TYR A 218 2.37 7.76 7.40
N GLY A 219 3.43 8.54 7.25
CA GLY A 219 4.04 9.35 8.31
C GLY A 219 3.54 10.79 8.26
N SER A 220 4.45 11.75 8.34
CA SER A 220 4.11 13.19 8.24
C SER A 220 3.64 13.58 6.84
N MET A 221 2.73 14.54 6.76
CA MET A 221 2.23 15.11 5.50
C MET A 221 2.31 16.63 5.49
N ILE A 222 2.73 17.16 4.35
CA ILE A 222 2.79 18.59 4.06
C ILE A 222 2.11 18.84 2.72
N VAL A 223 1.33 19.91 2.64
CA VAL A 223 0.71 20.37 1.39
C VAL A 223 1.04 21.83 1.13
N GLU A 224 0.99 22.21 -0.13
CA GLU A 224 1.31 23.55 -0.60
C GLU A 224 0.19 24.07 -1.51
N THR A 225 -0.12 25.37 -1.40
CA THR A 225 -1.17 26.02 -2.18
C THR A 225 -0.68 27.34 -2.76
N PRO A 226 -0.95 27.63 -4.05
CA PRO A 226 -0.54 28.91 -4.66
C PRO A 226 -1.16 30.14 -4.00
N LYS A 227 -2.28 29.98 -3.28
CA LYS A 227 -2.98 31.08 -2.59
C LYS A 227 -2.24 31.58 -1.36
N PHE A 228 -1.31 30.81 -0.82
CA PHE A 228 -0.64 31.11 0.43
C PHE A 228 0.86 31.12 0.23
N PHE A 229 1.45 32.31 0.25
CA PHE A 229 2.87 32.50 -0.01
C PHE A 229 3.50 33.43 1.03
N TYR A 230 4.79 33.23 1.27
CA TYR A 230 5.65 34.26 1.83
C TYR A 230 6.01 35.23 0.72
N GLU A 231 5.79 36.51 0.96
CA GLU A 231 6.34 37.57 0.12
C GLU A 231 7.61 38.07 0.81
N LEU A 232 8.76 37.82 0.18
CA LEU A 232 10.02 38.40 0.65
C LEU A 232 10.08 39.89 0.28
N GLU A 233 10.94 40.65 0.95
CA GLU A 233 11.13 42.09 0.69
C GLU A 233 11.48 42.41 -0.77
N ASN A 234 12.01 41.44 -1.53
CA ASN A 234 12.31 41.56 -2.96
C ASN A 234 11.10 41.26 -3.88
N GLY A 235 9.89 41.10 -3.34
CA GLY A 235 8.66 40.81 -4.08
C GLY A 235 8.52 39.36 -4.59
N LYS A 236 9.50 38.48 -4.32
CA LYS A 236 9.38 37.06 -4.68
C LYS A 236 8.42 36.35 -3.73
N LYS A 237 7.46 35.63 -4.33
CA LYS A 237 6.42 34.86 -3.63
C LYS A 237 6.81 33.39 -3.59
N TYR A 238 6.91 32.82 -2.39
CA TYR A 238 7.18 31.40 -2.17
C TYR A 238 5.99 30.74 -1.50
N SER A 239 5.48 29.67 -2.11
CA SER A 239 4.41 28.84 -1.52
C SER A 239 4.79 28.43 -0.09
N ARG A 240 3.87 28.64 0.85
CA ARG A 240 4.07 28.30 2.26
C ARG A 240 3.58 26.86 2.51
N PRO A 241 4.45 25.94 2.96
CA PRO A 241 4.04 24.58 3.30
C PRO A 241 3.12 24.57 4.53
N LEU A 242 2.03 23.82 4.44
CA LEU A 242 1.05 23.59 5.50
C LEU A 242 1.22 22.17 6.04
N LYS A 243 1.47 22.05 7.35
CA LYS A 243 1.47 20.75 8.03
C LYS A 243 0.04 20.22 8.11
N VAL A 244 -0.13 18.95 7.74
CA VAL A 244 -1.42 18.25 7.77
C VAL A 244 -1.37 17.15 8.83
N ILE A 245 -2.28 17.20 9.78
CA ILE A 245 -2.60 16.05 10.64
C ILE A 245 -3.68 15.25 9.91
N HIS A 246 -3.56 13.93 9.86
CA HIS A 246 -4.49 13.10 9.09
C HIS A 246 -4.77 11.74 9.72
N SER A 247 -5.99 11.23 9.52
CA SER A 247 -6.48 9.94 10.05
C SER A 247 -5.78 8.72 9.44
N TYR A 248 -5.13 8.88 8.30
CA TYR A 248 -4.43 7.82 7.57
C TYR A 248 -3.06 7.43 8.16
N LYS A 249 -2.67 8.02 9.29
CA LYS A 249 -1.44 7.67 10.00
C LYS A 249 -1.72 6.43 10.85
N HIS A 250 -1.19 5.28 10.46
CA HIS A 250 -1.30 4.07 11.26
C HIS A 250 0.06 3.71 11.82
N THR A 251 0.18 3.74 13.15
CA THR A 251 1.28 3.09 13.85
C THR A 251 1.10 1.58 13.73
N MET A 252 1.70 0.99 12.69
CA MET A 252 1.99 -0.43 12.75
C MET A 252 2.92 -0.61 13.94
N HIS A 253 2.41 -1.18 15.04
CA HIS A 253 3.27 -1.66 16.11
C HIS A 253 4.16 -2.73 15.50
N ASN A 254 5.37 -2.32 15.10
CA ASN A 254 6.44 -3.23 14.81
C ASN A 254 6.73 -3.96 16.11
N GLY A 255 6.08 -5.11 16.32
CA GLY A 255 6.62 -6.13 17.19
C GLY A 255 8.08 -6.34 16.78
N ASN A 256 8.95 -6.51 17.78
CA ASN A 256 10.42 -6.56 17.69
C ASN A 256 11.00 -7.71 16.81
N SER A 257 10.37 -8.06 15.70
CA SER A 257 10.73 -9.12 14.76
C SER A 257 10.70 -8.65 13.31
N ALA A 258 11.02 -7.37 13.04
CA ALA A 258 11.33 -6.92 11.69
C ALA A 258 12.61 -7.64 11.22
N LYS A 259 12.44 -8.85 10.67
CA LYS A 259 13.45 -9.58 9.91
C LYS A 259 14.08 -8.53 8.99
N ARG A 260 15.40 -8.31 9.09
CA ARG A 260 16.10 -7.34 8.25
C ARG A 260 15.90 -7.78 6.80
N LEU A 261 14.93 -7.17 6.11
CA LEU A 261 14.76 -7.36 4.69
C LEU A 261 16.03 -6.84 4.03
N THR A 262 16.56 -7.62 3.10
CA THR A 262 17.68 -7.23 2.26
C THR A 262 17.15 -6.88 0.88
N LYS A 263 17.93 -6.16 0.07
CA LYS A 263 17.56 -5.79 -1.30
C LYS A 263 17.13 -7.00 -2.16
N HIS A 264 17.69 -8.17 -1.89
CA HIS A 264 17.37 -9.44 -2.57
C HIS A 264 15.98 -10.01 -2.22
N ASP A 265 15.35 -9.52 -1.16
CA ASP A 265 14.01 -9.95 -0.75
C ASP A 265 12.89 -9.18 -1.47
N TYR A 266 13.22 -8.11 -2.19
CA TYR A 266 12.23 -7.29 -2.91
C TYR A 266 11.93 -7.85 -4.29
N LEU A 267 10.66 -7.71 -4.70
CA LEU A 267 10.25 -8.01 -6.06
C LEU A 267 10.88 -7.03 -7.06
N PHE A 268 11.04 -5.77 -6.67
CA PHE A 268 11.81 -4.76 -7.40
C PHE A 268 12.18 -3.57 -6.49
N SER A 269 13.29 -2.88 -6.77
CA SER A 269 13.65 -1.60 -6.13
C SER A 269 13.09 -0.38 -6.89
N LEU A 270 13.29 0.83 -6.35
CA LEU A 270 13.03 2.08 -7.06
C LEU A 270 13.87 2.22 -8.33
N SER A 271 15.14 1.80 -8.29
CA SER A 271 16.03 1.83 -9.45
C SER A 271 15.55 0.91 -10.57
N GLU A 272 14.95 -0.23 -10.21
CA GLU A 272 14.36 -1.19 -11.15
C GLU A 272 12.98 -0.78 -11.64
N LEU A 273 12.20 -0.03 -10.84
CA LEU A 273 10.85 0.43 -11.22
C LEU A 273 10.83 1.20 -12.54
N LYS A 274 11.93 1.87 -12.91
CA LYS A 274 12.08 2.55 -14.21
C LYS A 274 11.99 1.60 -15.42
N LYS A 275 12.21 0.29 -15.22
CA LYS A 275 12.05 -0.76 -16.24
C LYS A 275 10.58 -1.19 -16.43
N GLY A 276 9.71 -0.84 -15.48
CA GLY A 276 8.27 -1.08 -15.56
C GLY A 276 7.52 0.11 -16.18
N ASN A 277 6.20 0.00 -16.24
CA ASN A 277 5.31 1.04 -16.74
C ASN A 277 4.31 1.46 -15.66
N PHE A 278 4.63 2.54 -14.96
CA PHE A 278 3.75 3.05 -13.91
C PHE A 278 2.39 3.54 -14.43
N SER A 279 2.29 4.04 -15.68
CA SER A 279 0.99 4.41 -16.25
C SER A 279 0.07 3.21 -16.36
N GLN A 280 0.61 2.07 -16.83
CA GLN A 280 -0.14 0.82 -16.92
C GLN A 280 -0.61 0.38 -15.54
N TRP A 281 0.27 0.44 -14.53
CA TRP A 281 -0.11 0.14 -13.15
C TRP A 281 -1.29 0.97 -12.65
N GLN A 282 -1.32 2.28 -12.93
CA GLN A 282 -2.42 3.14 -12.51
C GLN A 282 -3.77 2.75 -13.09
N GLU A 283 -3.78 2.23 -14.32
CA GLU A 283 -5.01 1.77 -14.99
C GLU A 283 -5.52 0.47 -14.38
N VAL A 284 -4.62 -0.45 -14.05
CA VAL A 284 -4.98 -1.78 -13.53
C VAL A 284 -5.11 -1.83 -12.00
N SER A 285 -4.57 -0.87 -11.26
CA SER A 285 -4.46 -0.92 -9.79
C SER A 285 -5.82 -1.16 -9.10
N THR A 286 -6.87 -0.50 -9.58
CA THR A 286 -8.21 -0.64 -8.99
C THR A 286 -8.82 -2.02 -9.25
N ILE A 287 -8.51 -2.64 -10.40
CA ILE A 287 -8.94 -4.00 -10.71
C ILE A 287 -8.17 -5.02 -9.86
N MET A 288 -6.91 -4.71 -9.58
CA MET A 288 -5.96 -5.56 -8.86
C MET A 288 -6.06 -5.48 -7.33
N GLU A 289 -6.73 -4.47 -6.77
CA GLU A 289 -6.81 -4.25 -5.31
C GLU A 289 -7.11 -5.51 -4.47
N PRO A 290 -8.15 -6.32 -4.74
CA PRO A 290 -8.44 -7.48 -3.90
C PRO A 290 -7.41 -8.61 -4.05
N ILE A 291 -6.68 -8.67 -5.16
CA ILE A 291 -5.58 -9.63 -5.35
C ILE A 291 -4.38 -9.20 -4.50
N ILE A 292 -4.15 -7.89 -4.43
CA ILE A 292 -3.06 -7.28 -3.67
C ILE A 292 -3.32 -7.37 -2.17
N GLU A 293 -4.55 -7.15 -1.73
CA GLU A 293 -4.95 -7.37 -0.33
C GLU A 293 -4.63 -8.81 0.11
N LEU A 294 -5.09 -9.81 -0.67
CA LEU A 294 -4.82 -11.22 -0.39
C LEU A 294 -3.32 -11.56 -0.41
N TYR A 295 -2.57 -10.97 -1.34
CA TYR A 295 -1.12 -11.14 -1.45
C TYR A 295 -0.41 -10.56 -0.22
N ILE A 296 -0.61 -9.28 0.10
CA ILE A 296 0.05 -8.58 1.22
C ILE A 296 -0.31 -9.25 2.55
N ASP A 297 -1.58 -9.57 2.78
CA ASP A 297 -2.02 -10.24 4.01
C ASP A 297 -1.33 -11.60 4.20
N SER A 298 -1.14 -12.32 3.09
CA SER A 298 -0.41 -13.58 3.10
C SER A 298 1.09 -13.43 3.35
N LEU A 299 1.69 -12.27 3.08
CA LEU A 299 3.13 -12.07 3.32
C LEU A 299 3.43 -11.51 4.70
N TYR A 300 2.55 -10.68 5.23
CA TYR A 300 2.84 -9.90 6.42
C TYR A 300 2.34 -10.53 7.72
N ASN A 301 1.19 -11.20 7.69
CA ASN A 301 0.58 -11.66 8.93
C ASN A 301 1.23 -12.98 9.41
N GLN A 302 2.37 -12.84 10.11
CA GLN A 302 3.17 -13.95 10.65
C GLN A 302 2.40 -14.83 11.64
N ASN A 303 1.26 -14.35 12.18
CA ASN A 303 0.41 -15.12 13.09
C ASN A 303 -0.53 -16.09 12.34
N LEU A 304 -0.60 -16.01 11.00
CA LEU A 304 -1.38 -16.96 10.23
C LEU A 304 -0.68 -18.32 10.16
N SER A 305 -1.47 -19.38 10.16
CA SER A 305 -0.96 -20.71 9.81
C SER A 305 -0.57 -20.75 8.34
N ILE A 306 0.39 -21.60 7.98
CA ILE A 306 0.77 -21.84 6.58
C ILE A 306 -0.43 -22.22 5.69
N SER A 307 -1.43 -22.92 6.25
CA SER A 307 -2.67 -23.22 5.54
C SER A 307 -3.49 -21.98 5.18
N ARG A 308 -3.50 -20.95 6.02
CA ARG A 308 -4.18 -19.68 5.73
C ARG A 308 -3.41 -18.86 4.69
N HIS A 309 -2.08 -18.82 4.78
CA HIS A 309 -1.23 -18.22 3.74
C HIS A 309 -1.46 -18.87 2.37
N PHE A 310 -1.52 -20.20 2.34
CA PHE A 310 -1.86 -20.99 1.16
C PHE A 310 -3.25 -20.62 0.61
N LEU A 311 -4.29 -20.61 1.44
CA LEU A 311 -5.65 -20.29 1.02
C LEU A 311 -5.73 -18.88 0.42
N ASN A 312 -5.10 -17.88 1.05
CA ASN A 312 -5.06 -16.51 0.53
C ASN A 312 -4.40 -16.46 -0.86
N MET A 313 -3.28 -17.17 -1.04
CA MET A 313 -2.57 -17.20 -2.32
C MET A 313 -3.38 -17.87 -3.43
N VAL A 314 -4.04 -18.99 -3.12
CA VAL A 314 -4.94 -19.67 -4.07
C VAL A 314 -6.11 -18.76 -4.45
N GLN A 315 -6.71 -18.06 -3.49
CA GLN A 315 -7.79 -17.11 -3.75
C GLN A 315 -7.32 -15.92 -4.60
N ALA A 316 -6.10 -15.43 -4.37
CA ALA A 316 -5.51 -14.35 -5.16
C ALA A 316 -5.34 -14.76 -6.63
N LEU A 317 -4.80 -15.96 -6.88
CA LEU A 317 -4.65 -16.52 -8.24
C LEU A 317 -6.00 -16.80 -8.91
N GLU A 318 -6.97 -17.34 -8.17
CA GLU A 318 -8.34 -17.56 -8.69
C GLU A 318 -9.00 -16.23 -9.09
N THR A 319 -8.81 -15.19 -8.29
CA THR A 319 -9.33 -13.84 -8.55
C THR A 319 -8.62 -13.20 -9.74
N TYR A 320 -7.29 -13.34 -9.83
CA TYR A 320 -6.50 -12.86 -10.96
C TYR A 320 -6.97 -13.46 -12.27
N HIS A 321 -7.04 -14.79 -12.35
CA HIS A 321 -7.51 -15.49 -13.55
C HIS A 321 -8.91 -15.02 -13.97
N SER A 322 -9.83 -14.92 -13.01
CA SER A 322 -11.21 -14.54 -13.29
C SER A 322 -11.36 -13.09 -13.79
N ARG A 323 -10.49 -12.17 -13.32
CA ARG A 323 -10.54 -10.74 -13.68
C ARG A 323 -9.72 -10.37 -14.90
N ARG A 324 -8.58 -11.04 -15.11
CA ARG A 324 -7.57 -10.67 -16.12
C ARG A 324 -7.51 -11.64 -17.30
N ILE A 325 -7.83 -12.91 -17.07
CA ILE A 325 -7.65 -13.95 -18.07
C ILE A 325 -8.98 -14.32 -18.72
N ALA A 326 -9.95 -14.80 -17.95
CA ALA A 326 -11.26 -15.16 -18.46
C ALA A 326 -12.34 -15.13 -17.38
N PHE A 327 -13.35 -14.28 -17.56
CA PHE A 327 -14.50 -14.22 -16.66
C PHE A 327 -15.47 -15.39 -16.87
N SER A 328 -15.77 -15.73 -18.13
CA SER A 328 -16.73 -16.78 -18.48
C SER A 328 -16.05 -18.02 -19.06
N LEU A 329 -16.70 -19.18 -18.92
CA LEU A 329 -16.22 -20.43 -19.53
C LEU A 329 -16.16 -20.32 -21.07
N LYS A 330 -17.01 -19.50 -21.69
CA LYS A 330 -17.00 -19.26 -23.14
C LYS A 330 -15.72 -18.54 -23.56
N ASP A 331 -15.33 -17.50 -22.83
CA ASP A 331 -14.11 -16.74 -23.10
C ASP A 331 -12.88 -17.58 -22.82
N TYR A 332 -12.92 -18.38 -21.75
CA TYR A 332 -11.84 -19.31 -21.43
C TYR A 332 -11.63 -20.36 -22.52
N LYS A 333 -12.69 -20.95 -23.08
CA LYS A 333 -12.56 -21.88 -24.21
C LYS A 333 -11.90 -21.22 -25.43
N LYS A 334 -12.28 -19.98 -25.76
CA LYS A 334 -11.64 -19.23 -26.86
C LYS A 334 -10.15 -18.99 -26.59
N ARG A 335 -9.80 -18.66 -25.35
CA ARG A 335 -8.40 -18.52 -24.92
C ARG A 335 -7.64 -19.84 -25.07
N VAL A 336 -8.21 -20.95 -24.61
CA VAL A 336 -7.57 -22.27 -24.72
C VAL A 336 -7.29 -22.61 -26.18
N GLU A 337 -8.24 -22.42 -27.10
CA GLU A 337 -7.97 -22.70 -28.54
C GLU A 337 -6.79 -21.87 -29.07
N LYS A 338 -6.71 -20.56 -28.73
CA LYS A 338 -5.55 -19.72 -29.09
C LYS A 338 -4.23 -20.23 -28.51
N LEU A 339 -4.24 -20.73 -27.26
CA LEU A 339 -3.04 -21.32 -26.65
C LEU A 339 -2.62 -22.62 -27.34
N LEU A 340 -3.57 -23.41 -27.84
CA LEU A 340 -3.27 -24.67 -28.54
C LEU A 340 -2.69 -24.42 -29.94
N GLU A 341 -3.01 -23.30 -30.59
CA GLU A 341 -2.40 -22.90 -31.87
C GLU A 341 -0.88 -22.73 -31.75
N LEU A 342 -0.39 -22.26 -30.59
CA LEU A 342 1.05 -22.11 -30.30
C LEU A 342 1.77 -23.47 -30.09
N ARG A 343 1.01 -24.56 -29.92
CA ARG A 343 1.55 -25.87 -29.58
C ARG A 343 1.60 -26.80 -30.80
N PRO A 344 2.63 -27.65 -30.91
CA PRO A 344 2.66 -28.70 -31.92
C PRO A 344 1.44 -29.62 -31.79
N GLU A 345 0.90 -30.08 -32.92
CA GLU A 345 -0.34 -30.86 -32.99
C GLU A 345 -0.36 -32.07 -32.05
N SER A 346 0.79 -32.74 -31.90
CA SER A 346 0.95 -33.92 -31.04
C SER A 346 0.66 -33.66 -29.56
N PHE A 347 0.79 -32.41 -29.09
CA PHE A 347 0.53 -32.04 -27.69
C PHE A 347 -0.86 -31.42 -27.48
N ARG A 348 -1.55 -30.99 -28.54
CA ARG A 348 -2.79 -30.19 -28.43
C ARG A 348 -3.90 -30.91 -27.65
N GLU A 349 -4.16 -32.18 -27.93
CA GLU A 349 -5.19 -32.95 -27.22
C GLU A 349 -4.88 -33.09 -25.71
N LYS A 350 -3.59 -33.33 -25.38
CA LYS A 350 -3.13 -33.42 -23.99
C LYS A 350 -3.30 -32.09 -23.26
N ASP A 351 -2.84 -31.00 -23.88
CA ASP A 351 -2.91 -29.65 -23.31
C ASP A 351 -4.36 -29.17 -23.18
N LYS A 352 -5.22 -29.49 -24.17
CA LYS A 352 -6.66 -29.23 -24.13
C LYS A 352 -7.33 -29.93 -22.94
N LYS A 353 -7.02 -31.21 -22.74
CA LYS A 353 -7.50 -31.97 -21.58
C LYS A 353 -6.98 -31.36 -20.28
N PHE A 354 -5.69 -31.03 -20.21
CA PHE A 354 -5.08 -30.42 -19.03
C PHE A 354 -5.79 -29.11 -18.62
N LEU A 355 -6.16 -28.28 -19.60
CA LEU A 355 -6.78 -26.97 -19.39
C LEU A 355 -8.30 -27.01 -19.14
N LEU A 356 -9.04 -27.93 -19.76
CA LEU A 356 -10.52 -27.95 -19.74
C LEU A 356 -11.13 -29.09 -18.90
N ASP A 357 -10.35 -30.04 -18.40
CA ASP A 357 -10.87 -31.15 -17.60
C ASP A 357 -11.70 -30.65 -16.38
N GLY A 358 -12.86 -31.25 -16.17
CA GLY A 358 -13.82 -30.86 -15.14
C GLY A 358 -14.63 -29.58 -15.40
N CYS A 359 -14.31 -28.77 -16.43
CA CYS A 359 -15.06 -27.55 -16.74
C CYS A 359 -16.40 -27.88 -17.42
N ARG A 360 -17.50 -27.76 -16.67
CA ARG A 360 -18.87 -27.98 -17.19
C ARG A 360 -19.64 -26.67 -17.37
N LYS A 361 -19.96 -26.00 -16.25
CA LYS A 361 -20.74 -24.74 -16.23
C LYS A 361 -19.88 -23.51 -15.89
N PHE A 362 -18.76 -23.72 -15.19
CA PHE A 362 -17.83 -22.70 -14.76
C PHE A 362 -16.39 -23.21 -14.92
N ILE A 363 -15.44 -22.29 -14.89
CA ILE A 363 -14.00 -22.60 -14.94
C ILE A 363 -13.60 -23.16 -13.57
N THR A 364 -13.01 -24.35 -13.53
CA THR A 364 -12.59 -24.98 -12.26
C THR A 364 -11.31 -24.34 -11.72
N LEU A 365 -11.10 -24.36 -10.41
CA LEU A 365 -9.84 -23.90 -9.81
C LEU A 365 -8.62 -24.62 -10.42
N ARG A 366 -8.73 -25.93 -10.61
CA ARG A 366 -7.70 -26.73 -11.29
C ARG A 366 -7.35 -26.13 -12.66
N SER A 367 -8.36 -25.84 -13.49
CA SER A 367 -8.15 -25.24 -14.82
C SER A 367 -7.51 -23.86 -14.76
N ARG A 368 -7.91 -23.02 -13.79
CA ARG A 368 -7.30 -21.70 -13.61
C ARG A 368 -5.82 -21.80 -13.24
N ILE A 369 -5.48 -22.67 -12.29
CA ILE A 369 -4.09 -22.90 -11.90
C ILE A 369 -3.29 -23.51 -13.05
N ALA A 370 -3.88 -24.42 -13.83
CA ALA A 370 -3.24 -25.00 -15.01
C ALA A 370 -2.90 -23.93 -16.06
N ASP A 371 -3.84 -23.03 -16.41
CA ASP A 371 -3.60 -21.93 -17.35
C ASP A 371 -2.51 -20.96 -16.84
N LEU A 372 -2.59 -20.56 -15.57
CA LEU A 372 -1.59 -19.68 -14.96
C LEU A 372 -0.20 -20.32 -14.87
N LEU A 373 -0.13 -21.63 -14.64
CA LEU A 373 1.12 -22.37 -14.58
C LEU A 373 1.80 -22.50 -15.96
N LEU A 374 1.03 -22.47 -17.05
CA LEU A 374 1.60 -22.53 -18.39
C LEU A 374 2.20 -21.18 -18.82
N ALA A 375 1.74 -20.06 -18.26
CA ALA A 375 2.21 -18.71 -18.61
C ALA A 375 2.34 -18.49 -20.13
N ASN A 376 1.28 -18.79 -20.89
CA ASN A 376 1.26 -18.74 -22.36
C ASN A 376 2.39 -19.53 -23.07
N TYR A 377 3.05 -20.46 -22.37
CA TYR A 377 4.27 -21.16 -22.79
C TYR A 377 5.52 -20.27 -22.93
N GLU A 378 5.48 -19.05 -22.39
CA GLU A 378 6.59 -18.08 -22.40
C GLU A 378 7.57 -18.35 -21.24
N PHE A 379 7.09 -18.95 -20.15
CA PHE A 379 7.88 -19.19 -18.95
C PHE A 379 7.60 -20.56 -18.33
N TYR A 380 8.66 -21.21 -17.83
CA TYR A 380 8.58 -22.48 -17.11
C TYR A 380 8.84 -22.26 -15.61
N PHE A 381 7.80 -22.39 -14.80
CA PHE A 381 7.92 -22.30 -13.34
C PHE A 381 8.63 -23.52 -12.76
N TYR A 382 9.52 -23.29 -11.80
CA TYR A 382 10.06 -24.35 -10.96
C TYR A 382 8.99 -24.81 -9.96
N ILE A 383 8.61 -26.09 -10.03
CA ILE A 383 7.59 -26.70 -9.17
C ILE A 383 8.15 -27.76 -8.21
N GLY A 384 9.48 -27.80 -8.01
CA GLY A 384 10.11 -28.80 -7.15
C GLY A 384 9.82 -30.23 -7.58
N ASP A 385 9.53 -31.09 -6.60
CA ASP A 385 9.25 -32.53 -6.82
C ASP A 385 7.81 -32.79 -7.31
N PHE A 386 7.00 -31.74 -7.55
CA PHE A 386 5.63 -31.92 -8.02
C PHE A 386 5.58 -32.27 -9.50
N GLU A 387 4.69 -33.21 -9.85
CA GLU A 387 4.41 -33.53 -11.25
C GLU A 387 3.50 -32.45 -11.87
N LEU A 388 3.96 -31.81 -12.96
CA LEU A 388 3.27 -30.71 -13.65
C LEU A 388 1.78 -31.01 -13.93
N GLN A 389 1.48 -32.22 -14.39
CA GLN A 389 0.13 -32.63 -14.78
C GLN A 389 -0.81 -32.81 -13.57
N LYS A 390 -0.25 -33.11 -12.38
CA LYS A 390 -1.02 -33.35 -11.15
C LYS A 390 -1.08 -32.11 -10.26
N PHE A 391 -0.12 -31.21 -10.37
CA PHE A 391 0.01 -30.05 -9.49
C PHE A 391 -1.29 -29.23 -9.39
N PRO A 392 -1.97 -28.82 -10.48
CA PRO A 392 -3.22 -28.05 -10.36
C PRO A 392 -4.35 -28.79 -9.62
N SER A 393 -4.43 -30.12 -9.79
CA SER A 393 -5.42 -30.94 -9.08
C SER A 393 -5.09 -31.01 -7.58
N LEU A 394 -3.82 -31.15 -7.24
CA LEU A 394 -3.33 -31.21 -5.87
C LEU A 394 -3.61 -29.90 -5.11
N ILE A 395 -3.41 -28.76 -5.76
CA ILE A 395 -3.76 -27.45 -5.21
C ILE A 395 -5.27 -27.34 -4.95
N ALA A 396 -6.10 -27.78 -5.91
CA ALA A 396 -7.55 -27.75 -5.75
C ALA A 396 -8.04 -28.65 -4.60
N ASP A 397 -7.51 -29.88 -4.50
CA ASP A 397 -7.86 -30.82 -3.43
C ASP A 397 -7.40 -30.30 -2.05
N THR A 398 -6.20 -29.74 -1.98
CA THR A 398 -5.65 -29.12 -0.76
C THR A 398 -6.50 -27.93 -0.32
N ARG A 399 -6.90 -27.05 -1.24
CA ARG A 399 -7.79 -25.92 -0.95
C ARG A 399 -9.15 -26.38 -0.46
N ASN A 400 -9.74 -27.41 -1.09
CA ASN A 400 -11.02 -27.97 -0.68
C ASN A 400 -10.95 -28.53 0.75
N TYR A 401 -9.86 -29.25 1.08
CA TYR A 401 -9.64 -29.77 2.42
C TYR A 401 -9.52 -28.64 3.46
N TYR A 402 -8.64 -27.64 3.26
CA TYR A 402 -8.46 -26.58 4.26
C TYR A 402 -9.63 -25.60 4.37
N THR A 403 -10.55 -25.61 3.40
CA THR A 403 -11.80 -24.83 3.45
C THR A 403 -12.90 -25.58 4.20
N HIS A 404 -13.07 -26.89 3.95
CA HIS A 404 -14.21 -27.68 4.46
C HIS A 404 -13.85 -28.67 5.57
N TYR A 405 -12.55 -28.89 5.83
CA TYR A 405 -12.00 -29.88 6.76
C TYR A 405 -12.61 -31.29 6.61
N ASN A 406 -12.99 -31.66 5.38
CA ASN A 406 -13.63 -32.96 5.11
C ASN A 406 -12.62 -34.11 5.30
N PRO A 407 -12.87 -35.07 6.21
CA PRO A 407 -11.97 -36.20 6.45
C PRO A 407 -11.63 -37.01 5.19
N LYS A 408 -12.56 -37.11 4.22
CA LYS A 408 -12.36 -37.85 2.97
C LYS A 408 -11.28 -37.26 2.06
N GLN A 409 -10.92 -35.99 2.25
CA GLN A 409 -9.92 -35.27 1.47
C GLN A 409 -8.58 -35.13 2.21
N LYS A 410 -8.52 -35.56 3.47
CA LYS A 410 -7.34 -35.40 4.34
C LYS A 410 -6.10 -36.07 3.77
N ASP A 411 -6.24 -37.20 3.10
CA ASP A 411 -5.10 -37.96 2.56
C ASP A 411 -4.61 -37.43 1.21
N LYS A 412 -5.43 -36.62 0.53
CA LYS A 412 -5.08 -35.97 -0.75
C LYS A 412 -4.51 -34.56 -0.58
N ALA A 413 -4.65 -33.98 0.60
CA ALA A 413 -4.23 -32.62 0.89
C ALA A 413 -2.75 -32.57 1.28
N LEU A 414 -2.04 -31.58 0.74
CA LEU A 414 -0.66 -31.26 1.13
C LEU A 414 -0.58 -30.87 2.60
N LYS A 415 0.53 -31.25 3.26
CA LYS A 415 0.77 -30.96 4.69
C LYS A 415 2.23 -30.58 4.91
N GLY A 416 2.49 -29.93 6.05
CA GLY A 416 3.83 -29.61 6.51
C GLY A 416 4.63 -28.86 5.44
N GLU A 417 5.79 -29.41 5.09
CA GLU A 417 6.71 -28.80 4.14
C GLU A 417 6.16 -28.74 2.71
N GLU A 418 5.47 -29.78 2.23
CA GLU A 418 4.92 -29.79 0.87
C GLU A 418 3.89 -28.67 0.67
N LEU A 419 3.09 -28.39 1.71
CA LEU A 419 2.16 -27.26 1.72
C LEU A 419 2.91 -25.92 1.66
N SER A 420 4.03 -25.81 2.37
CA SER A 420 4.88 -24.62 2.33
C SER A 420 5.52 -24.41 0.95
N ASN A 421 6.03 -25.48 0.34
CA ASN A 421 6.60 -25.44 -1.01
C ASN A 421 5.54 -25.02 -2.02
N ALA A 422 4.35 -25.61 -1.95
CA ALA A 422 3.22 -25.25 -2.81
C ALA A 422 2.82 -23.77 -2.63
N PHE A 423 2.76 -23.27 -1.39
CA PHE A 423 2.50 -21.85 -1.12
C PHE A 423 3.52 -20.94 -1.83
N HIS A 424 4.82 -21.24 -1.71
CA HIS A 424 5.85 -20.42 -2.34
C HIS A 424 5.85 -20.50 -3.87
N ILE A 425 5.56 -21.66 -4.45
CA ILE A 425 5.38 -21.81 -5.90
C ILE A 425 4.19 -20.97 -6.38
N LEU A 426 3.05 -21.04 -5.69
CA LEU A 426 1.88 -20.23 -6.01
C LEU A 426 2.15 -18.72 -5.87
N ARG A 427 2.91 -18.33 -4.84
CA ARG A 427 3.40 -16.95 -4.68
C ARG A 427 4.23 -16.52 -5.89
N ASN A 428 5.16 -17.36 -6.34
CA ASN A 428 6.03 -17.07 -7.47
C ASN A 428 5.24 -16.95 -8.78
N ILE A 429 4.20 -17.78 -8.98
CA ILE A 429 3.25 -17.64 -10.10
C ILE A 429 2.52 -16.29 -10.02
N LEU A 430 2.02 -15.89 -8.85
CA LEU A 430 1.33 -14.61 -8.71
C LEU A 430 2.27 -13.42 -8.94
N GLU A 431 3.48 -13.47 -8.40
CA GLU A 431 4.51 -12.45 -8.59
C GLU A 431 4.87 -12.26 -10.07
N PHE A 432 4.92 -13.34 -10.86
CA PHE A 432 5.13 -13.27 -12.31
C PHE A 432 4.06 -12.39 -12.99
N TYR A 433 2.79 -12.69 -12.70
CA TYR A 433 1.68 -11.93 -13.27
C TYR A 433 1.61 -10.50 -12.73
N LEU A 434 1.94 -10.26 -11.47
CA LEU A 434 2.03 -8.90 -10.91
C LEU A 434 3.09 -8.08 -11.66
N LEU A 435 4.27 -8.63 -11.93
CA LEU A 435 5.30 -7.94 -12.70
C LEU A 435 4.85 -7.65 -14.14
N GLN A 436 4.13 -8.57 -14.79
CA GLN A 436 3.56 -8.32 -16.12
C GLN A 436 2.53 -7.18 -16.10
N GLU A 437 1.63 -7.14 -15.11
CA GLU A 437 0.64 -6.06 -14.96
C GLU A 437 1.29 -4.70 -14.64
N LEU A 438 2.48 -4.71 -14.01
CA LEU A 438 3.32 -3.54 -13.79
C LEU A 438 4.11 -3.11 -15.03
N GLY A 439 4.00 -3.85 -16.13
CA GLY A 439 4.61 -3.52 -17.42
C GLY A 439 6.12 -3.74 -17.48
N PHE A 440 6.67 -4.63 -16.63
CA PHE A 440 8.06 -5.05 -16.76
C PHE A 440 8.25 -5.95 -17.99
N GLY A 441 9.38 -5.77 -18.68
CA GLY A 441 9.74 -6.62 -19.83
C GLY A 441 10.02 -8.06 -19.45
N GLU A 442 9.78 -8.99 -20.38
CA GLU A 442 9.86 -10.44 -20.16
C GLU A 442 11.17 -10.89 -19.53
N ASP A 443 12.32 -10.38 -20.01
CA ASP A 443 13.64 -10.74 -19.49
C ASP A 443 13.75 -10.44 -17.98
N PHE A 444 13.31 -9.25 -17.56
CA PHE A 444 13.33 -8.86 -16.15
C PHE A 444 12.38 -9.73 -15.32
N VAL A 445 11.16 -9.98 -15.83
CA VAL A 445 10.20 -10.86 -15.17
C VAL A 445 10.80 -12.25 -14.98
N HIS A 446 11.35 -12.84 -16.04
CA HIS A 446 11.89 -14.19 -16.02
C HIS A 446 13.09 -14.33 -15.09
N GLU A 447 14.02 -13.36 -15.10
CA GLU A 447 15.17 -13.32 -14.20
C GLU A 447 14.70 -13.23 -12.74
N ARG A 448 13.86 -12.24 -12.42
CA ARG A 448 13.40 -12.00 -11.05
C ARG A 448 12.64 -13.20 -10.51
N ILE A 449 11.75 -13.81 -11.28
CA ILE A 449 10.97 -14.97 -10.84
C ILE A 449 11.86 -16.19 -10.58
N ARG A 450 12.93 -16.40 -11.35
CA ARG A 450 13.92 -17.45 -11.08
C ARG A 450 14.73 -17.18 -9.82
N GLU A 451 15.15 -15.94 -9.58
CA GLU A 451 15.88 -15.57 -8.36
C GLU A 451 15.04 -15.83 -7.10
N ARG A 452 13.75 -15.45 -7.16
CA ARG A 452 12.81 -15.57 -6.04
C ARG A 452 12.57 -17.00 -5.57
N ILE A 453 12.62 -17.97 -6.49
CA ILE A 453 12.40 -19.39 -6.15
C ILE A 453 13.70 -20.13 -5.80
N LYS A 454 14.87 -19.54 -6.06
CA LYS A 454 16.19 -20.18 -5.95
C LYS A 454 16.47 -20.75 -4.56
N SER A 455 16.11 -20.05 -3.49
CA SER A 455 16.33 -20.55 -2.12
C SER A 455 15.55 -21.84 -1.86
N ILE A 456 14.34 -21.95 -2.39
CA ILE A 456 13.50 -23.15 -2.22
C ILE A 456 14.02 -24.27 -3.10
N ALA A 457 14.39 -23.95 -4.34
CA ALA A 457 15.01 -24.91 -5.25
C ALA A 457 16.27 -25.54 -4.64
N ASN A 458 17.17 -24.72 -4.08
CA ASN A 458 18.37 -25.19 -3.40
C ASN A 458 18.04 -26.09 -2.20
N ASN A 459 17.06 -25.72 -1.37
CA ASN A 459 16.67 -26.52 -0.21
C ASN A 459 16.11 -27.89 -0.61
N ILE A 460 15.31 -27.95 -1.68
CA ILE A 460 14.76 -29.22 -2.21
C ILE A 460 15.91 -30.07 -2.78
N SER A 461 16.82 -29.48 -3.56
CA SER A 461 17.97 -30.19 -4.12
C SER A 461 18.89 -30.76 -3.04
N LEU A 462 19.21 -30.00 -1.99
CA LEU A 462 20.03 -30.48 -0.87
C LEU A 462 19.39 -31.68 -0.17
N LYS A 463 18.08 -31.65 0.03
CA LYS A 463 17.34 -32.77 0.65
C LYS A 463 17.31 -34.02 -0.20
N ASN A 464 17.17 -33.86 -1.51
CA ASN A 464 17.19 -34.99 -2.42
C ASN A 464 18.58 -35.65 -2.42
N ALA A 465 19.66 -34.86 -2.39
CA ALA A 465 21.01 -35.37 -2.23
C ALA A 465 21.23 -36.08 -0.88
N ASP A 466 20.71 -35.54 0.23
CA ASP A 466 20.80 -36.20 1.54
C ASP A 466 20.05 -37.54 1.57
N ARG A 467 18.89 -37.63 0.91
CA ARG A 467 18.11 -38.89 0.80
C ARG A 467 18.83 -39.95 -0.02
N GLU A 468 19.50 -39.55 -1.10
CA GLU A 468 20.30 -40.44 -1.94
C GLU A 468 21.55 -40.96 -1.21
N ASN A 469 22.13 -40.19 -0.29
CA ASN A 469 23.28 -40.61 0.52
C ASN A 469 22.94 -41.57 1.68
N ILE A 470 21.65 -41.71 2.03
CA ILE A 470 21.17 -42.57 3.13
C ILE A 470 20.61 -43.91 2.61
N GLN A 471 20.38 -44.05 1.29
CA GLN A 471 20.03 -45.30 0.61
C GLN A 471 21.28 -46.04 0.15
#